data_AF-A0A427AXU6-F1
#
_entry.id   AF-A0A427AXU6-F1
#
_cell.length_a   1.000
_cell.length_b   1.000
_cell.length_c   1.000
_cell.angle_alpha   90.00
_cell.angle_beta   90.00
_cell.angle_gamma   90.00
#
_symmetry.space_group_name_H-M   'P 1'
#
loop_
_entity.id
_entity.type
_entity.pdbx_description
1 polymer ?
#
loop_
_entity_poly.entity_id
_entity_poly.type
_entity_poly.pdbx_seq_one_letter_code
_entity_poly.pdbx_strand_id
1 'polypeptide(L)'
;MESLFFSPDVFGYLTGVINTNGVDQVASGLSAADVLPKDGSEWVELFVREMMSAADMDDARSRASRVLESVEKWILAQATTEALQSFHKENTILKNQLEVLLKENTILKHAVAIQHGRQKDYNEKSQELQHLRHLVSQYQEQLKTLEVFTSFVCLRFITPLTML
;
A
#
# COMPACT_ATOMS: atom_id res chain seq x y z
N MET A 1 4.70 20.54 -19.22
CA MET A 1 5.27 19.24 -18.79
C MET A 1 4.44 18.64 -17.65
N GLU A 2 3.10 18.76 -17.68
CA GLU A 2 2.24 18.43 -16.53
C GLU A 2 0.87 17.87 -16.97
N SER A 3 0.87 16.75 -17.70
CA SER A 3 -0.39 16.10 -18.09
C SER A 3 -0.35 14.58 -18.02
N LEU A 4 0.66 13.98 -17.36
CA LEU A 4 0.85 12.53 -17.35
C LEU A 4 0.48 11.82 -16.05
N PHE A 5 0.04 12.52 -15.01
CA PHE A 5 -0.21 11.91 -13.69
C PHE A 5 -1.66 11.52 -13.40
N PHE A 6 -2.59 11.75 -14.34
CA PHE A 6 -4.01 11.44 -14.14
C PHE A 6 -4.56 10.60 -15.30
N SER A 7 -4.11 9.35 -15.37
CA SER A 7 -4.83 8.33 -16.15
C SER A 7 -5.71 7.50 -15.19
N PRO A 8 -7.04 7.47 -15.36
CA PRO A 8 -7.96 6.72 -14.50
C PRO A 8 -7.82 5.19 -14.59
N ASP A 9 -7.11 4.68 -15.61
CA ASP A 9 -7.25 3.28 -16.05
C ASP A 9 -6.29 2.26 -15.42
N VAL A 10 -5.45 2.68 -14.46
CA VAL A 10 -4.55 1.74 -13.76
C VAL A 10 -5.29 0.85 -12.75
N PHE A 11 -6.53 1.23 -12.37
CA PHE A 11 -7.30 0.56 -11.32
C PHE A 11 -7.90 -0.80 -11.72
N GLY A 12 -8.08 -1.10 -13.00
CA GLY A 12 -8.74 -2.34 -13.46
C GLY A 12 -7.86 -3.60 -13.44
N TYR A 13 -6.53 -3.45 -13.38
CA TYR A 13 -5.61 -4.56 -13.65
C TYR A 13 -5.24 -5.41 -12.43
N LEU A 14 -5.42 -4.91 -11.20
CA LEU A 14 -4.97 -5.62 -9.99
C LEU A 14 -6.05 -6.50 -9.35
N THR A 15 -7.33 -6.26 -9.64
CA THR A 15 -8.46 -7.04 -9.10
C THR A 15 -8.65 -8.40 -9.78
N GLY A 16 -8.05 -8.63 -10.94
CA GLY A 16 -8.23 -9.87 -11.73
C GLY A 16 -7.31 -11.04 -11.38
N VAL A 17 -6.32 -10.87 -10.48
CA VAL A 17 -5.21 -11.83 -10.33
C VAL A 17 -5.42 -12.87 -9.19
N ILE A 18 -6.44 -12.74 -8.33
CA ILE A 18 -6.52 -13.53 -7.07
C ILE A 18 -7.59 -14.66 -7.11
N ASN A 19 -7.80 -15.34 -8.23
CA ASN A 19 -8.64 -16.55 -8.24
C ASN A 19 -7.95 -17.72 -8.94
N THR A 20 -7.20 -18.51 -8.17
CA THR A 20 -6.79 -19.87 -8.56
C THR A 20 -6.96 -20.79 -7.36
N ASN A 21 -8.19 -21.25 -7.11
CA ASN A 21 -8.46 -22.39 -6.25
C ASN A 21 -8.83 -23.57 -7.14
N GLY A 22 -7.91 -24.52 -7.26
CA GLY A 22 -8.15 -25.80 -7.90
C GLY A 22 -6.95 -26.70 -7.65
N VAL A 23 -7.20 -27.83 -6.96
CA VAL A 23 -6.71 -29.19 -7.22
C VAL A 23 -7.08 -30.06 -5.99
N ASP A 24 -8.25 -30.69 -6.11
CA ASP A 24 -8.49 -32.13 -6.13
C ASP A 24 -7.85 -33.12 -5.14
N GLN A 25 -8.77 -33.92 -4.59
CA GLN A 25 -8.82 -35.38 -4.53
C GLN A 25 -8.14 -36.15 -3.37
N VAL A 26 -9.03 -36.71 -2.54
CA VAL A 26 -9.21 -38.15 -2.23
C VAL A 26 -7.93 -39.00 -2.13
N ALA A 27 -7.66 -39.46 -0.91
CA ALA A 27 -7.13 -40.81 -0.67
C ALA A 27 -7.61 -41.31 0.70
N SER A 28 -8.79 -41.94 0.71
CA SER A 28 -9.19 -42.85 1.80
C SER A 28 -8.47 -44.18 1.60
N GLY A 29 -7.68 -44.57 2.59
CA GLY A 29 -6.97 -45.86 2.61
C GLY A 29 -6.07 -46.00 3.83
N LEU A 30 -6.62 -45.86 5.03
CA LEU A 30 -5.91 -46.17 6.28
C LEU A 30 -5.72 -47.69 6.40
N SER A 31 -4.45 -48.13 6.48
CA SER A 31 -4.07 -49.45 6.99
C SER A 31 -2.92 -49.28 7.98
N ALA A 32 -3.15 -49.77 9.21
CA ALA A 32 -2.22 -49.93 10.32
C ALA A 32 -1.38 -48.69 10.69
N ALA A 33 -2.02 -47.73 11.35
CA ALA A 33 -1.33 -46.68 12.09
C ALA A 33 -0.68 -47.26 13.36
N ASP A 34 0.55 -47.75 13.24
CA ASP A 34 1.51 -47.54 14.32
C ASP A 34 1.61 -46.04 14.53
N VAL A 35 1.53 -45.61 15.79
CA VAL A 35 1.64 -44.21 16.18
C VAL A 35 3.01 -43.71 15.72
N LEU A 36 3.04 -43.02 14.58
CA LEU A 36 4.26 -42.44 14.06
C LEU A 36 4.79 -41.44 15.08
N PRO A 37 6.04 -41.60 15.55
CA PRO A 37 6.64 -40.68 16.52
C PRO A 37 6.52 -39.22 16.06
N LYS A 38 6.17 -38.34 17.00
CA LYS A 38 5.89 -36.92 16.74
C LYS A 38 7.10 -36.03 16.95
N ASP A 39 8.09 -36.50 17.70
CA ASP A 39 9.32 -35.78 17.97
C ASP A 39 10.55 -36.69 17.96
N GLY A 40 11.74 -36.07 17.97
CA GLY A 40 13.00 -36.80 17.91
C GLY A 40 13.22 -37.74 19.10
N SER A 41 12.60 -37.47 20.26
CA SER A 41 12.76 -38.32 21.44
C SER A 41 11.99 -39.63 21.32
N GLU A 42 10.76 -39.56 20.81
CA GLU A 42 9.95 -40.75 20.52
C GLU A 42 10.59 -41.61 19.40
N TRP A 43 11.25 -40.99 18.42
CA TRP A 43 12.02 -41.71 17.40
C TRP A 43 13.23 -42.45 17.97
N VAL A 44 13.94 -41.84 18.93
CA VAL A 44 15.06 -42.49 19.63
C VAL A 44 14.58 -43.67 20.46
N GLU A 45 13.47 -43.51 21.19
CA GLU A 45 12.87 -44.59 21.99
C GLU A 45 12.40 -45.76 21.11
N LEU A 46 11.75 -45.47 19.98
CA LEU A 46 11.36 -46.48 18.99
C LEU A 46 12.59 -47.23 18.45
N PHE A 47 13.65 -46.50 18.08
CA PHE A 47 14.87 -47.09 17.56
C PHE A 47 15.53 -48.03 18.58
N VAL A 48 15.70 -47.57 19.83
CA VAL A 48 16.30 -48.40 20.89
C VAL A 48 15.45 -49.63 21.18
N ARG A 49 14.13 -49.49 21.24
CA ARG A 49 13.20 -50.61 21.45
C ARG A 49 13.27 -51.66 20.33
N GLU A 50 13.27 -51.23 19.07
CA GLU A 50 13.40 -52.13 17.92
C GLU A 50 14.72 -52.90 17.95
N MET A 51 15.82 -52.22 18.28
CA MET A 51 17.15 -52.83 18.35
C MET A 51 17.29 -53.82 19.52
N MET A 52 16.70 -53.53 20.68
CA MET A 52 16.67 -54.48 21.81
C MET A 52 15.85 -55.74 21.53
N SER A 53 14.94 -55.68 20.56
CA SER A 53 14.10 -56.82 20.15
C SER A 53 14.72 -57.69 19.06
N ALA A 54 15.89 -57.31 18.53
CA ALA A 54 16.52 -58.00 17.43
C ALA A 54 17.02 -59.40 17.83
N ALA A 55 16.82 -60.39 16.95
CA ALA A 55 17.25 -61.76 17.19
C ALA A 55 18.75 -61.99 16.97
N ASP A 56 19.33 -61.24 16.03
CA ASP A 56 20.74 -61.28 15.66
C ASP A 56 21.18 -59.95 15.02
N MET A 57 22.45 -59.86 14.64
CA MET A 57 23.02 -58.65 14.05
C MET A 57 22.44 -58.30 12.68
N ASP A 58 22.00 -59.26 11.88
CA ASP A 58 21.45 -58.99 10.55
C ASP A 58 20.00 -58.50 10.66
N ASP A 59 19.21 -59.06 11.58
CA ASP A 59 17.88 -58.54 11.95
C ASP A 59 18.00 -57.12 12.52
N ALA A 60 18.97 -56.88 13.41
CA ALA A 60 19.24 -55.56 13.96
C ALA A 60 19.57 -54.52 12.85
N ARG A 61 20.38 -54.89 11.86
CA ARG A 61 20.67 -54.02 10.69
C ARG A 61 19.42 -53.75 9.86
N SER A 62 18.60 -54.77 9.61
CA SER A 62 17.36 -54.63 8.85
C SER A 62 16.38 -53.67 9.55
N ARG A 63 16.21 -53.83 10.87
CA ARG A 63 15.38 -52.95 11.71
C ARG A 63 15.92 -51.52 11.72
N ALA A 64 17.21 -51.34 11.92
CA ALA A 64 17.85 -50.03 11.90
C ALA A 64 17.62 -49.30 10.56
N SER A 65 17.80 -50.00 9.43
CA SER A 65 17.53 -49.44 8.09
C SER A 65 16.09 -48.96 7.96
N ARG A 66 15.12 -49.79 8.36
CA ARG A 66 13.69 -49.46 8.27
C ARG A 66 13.30 -48.26 9.12
N VAL A 67 13.80 -48.18 10.35
CA VAL A 67 13.51 -47.06 11.25
C VAL A 67 14.15 -45.78 10.72
N LEU A 68 15.41 -45.82 10.26
CA LEU A 68 16.11 -44.66 9.70
C LEU A 68 15.46 -44.15 8.41
N GLU A 69 15.01 -45.02 7.51
CA GLU A 69 14.23 -44.63 6.33
C GLU A 69 12.92 -43.93 6.70
N SER A 70 12.28 -44.36 7.78
CA SER A 70 11.04 -43.76 8.27
C SER A 70 11.30 -42.37 8.88
N VAL A 71 12.40 -42.22 9.62
CA VAL A 71 12.87 -40.93 10.14
C VAL A 71 13.20 -39.97 8.99
N GLU A 72 13.91 -40.41 7.96
CA GLU A 72 14.26 -39.58 6.80
C GLU A 72 13.01 -39.02 6.11
N LYS A 73 12.01 -39.88 5.84
CA LYS A 73 10.73 -39.47 5.25
C LYS A 73 9.99 -38.48 6.15
N TRP A 74 10.00 -38.69 7.46
CA TRP A 74 9.37 -37.81 8.43
C TRP A 74 10.06 -36.43 8.48
N ILE A 75 11.39 -36.39 8.57
CA ILE A 75 12.17 -35.15 8.56
C ILE A 75 11.88 -34.36 7.27
N LEU A 76 11.88 -35.03 6.12
CA LEU A 76 11.60 -34.38 4.84
C LEU A 76 10.18 -33.80 4.79
N ALA A 77 9.18 -34.57 5.26
CA ALA A 77 7.79 -34.12 5.31
C ALA A 77 7.61 -32.94 6.28
N GLN A 78 8.23 -32.99 7.46
CA GLN A 78 8.18 -31.92 8.45
C GLN A 78 8.86 -30.66 7.91
N ALA A 79 10.08 -30.75 7.39
CA ALA A 79 10.80 -29.62 6.83
C ALA A 79 10.03 -28.95 5.68
N THR A 80 9.39 -29.76 4.81
CA THR A 80 8.54 -29.25 3.73
C THR A 80 7.31 -28.53 4.27
N THR A 81 6.67 -29.09 5.30
CA THR A 81 5.48 -28.51 5.92
C THR A 81 5.81 -27.18 6.61
N GLU A 82 6.91 -27.12 7.36
CA GLU A 82 7.40 -25.90 8.01
C GLU A 82 7.77 -24.82 7.00
N ALA A 83 8.44 -25.21 5.90
CA ALA A 83 8.75 -24.29 4.80
C ALA A 83 7.47 -23.74 4.15
N LEU A 84 6.48 -24.59 3.89
CA LEU A 84 5.21 -24.17 3.29
C LEU A 84 4.40 -23.26 4.23
N GLN A 85 4.36 -23.59 5.53
CA GLN A 85 3.68 -22.78 6.53
C GLN A 85 4.34 -21.41 6.73
N SER A 86 5.67 -21.37 6.82
CA SER A 86 6.41 -20.11 6.95
C SER A 86 6.21 -19.22 5.71
N PHE A 87 6.31 -19.80 4.51
CA PHE A 87 6.02 -19.11 3.25
C PHE A 87 4.58 -18.58 3.21
N HIS A 88 3.59 -19.40 3.59
CA HIS A 88 2.19 -18.99 3.59
C HIS A 88 1.92 -17.82 4.56
N LYS A 89 2.55 -17.88 5.74
CA LYS A 89 2.46 -16.81 6.74
C LYS A 89 3.06 -15.51 6.22
N GLU A 90 4.26 -15.56 5.64
CA GLU A 90 4.92 -14.40 5.04
C GLU A 90 4.10 -13.82 3.88
N ASN A 91 3.59 -14.68 2.99
CA ASN A 91 2.75 -14.27 1.87
C ASN A 91 1.48 -13.55 2.34
N THR A 92 0.84 -14.04 3.40
CA THR A 92 -0.34 -13.42 4.00
C THR A 92 -0.01 -12.05 4.60
N ILE A 93 1.11 -11.93 5.31
CA ILE A 93 1.56 -10.65 5.87
C ILE A 93 1.83 -9.64 4.75
N LEU A 94 2.56 -10.03 3.70
CA LEU A 94 2.87 -9.16 2.56
C LEU A 94 1.60 -8.72 1.83
N LYS A 95 0.63 -9.61 1.63
CA LYS A 95 -0.69 -9.26 1.04
C LYS A 95 -1.43 -8.23 1.88
N ASN A 96 -1.46 -8.41 3.20
CA ASN A 96 -2.12 -7.47 4.11
C ASN A 96 -1.44 -6.09 4.08
N GLN A 97 -0.10 -6.05 4.09
CA GLN A 97 0.66 -4.79 3.97
C GLN A 97 0.39 -4.09 2.64
N LEU A 98 0.35 -4.84 1.54
CA LEU A 98 0.02 -4.31 0.23
C LEU A 98 -1.38 -3.68 0.20
N GLU A 99 -2.37 -4.34 0.81
CA GLU A 99 -3.74 -3.81 0.90
C GLU A 99 -3.80 -2.49 1.69
N VAL A 100 -3.06 -2.39 2.80
CA VAL A 100 -2.95 -1.14 3.57
C VAL A 100 -2.33 -0.04 2.73
N LEU A 101 -1.21 -0.31 2.06
CA LEU A 101 -0.54 0.67 1.20
C LEU A 101 -1.42 1.14 0.05
N LEU A 102 -2.24 0.26 -0.53
CA LEU A 102 -3.20 0.63 -1.58
C LEU A 102 -4.29 1.57 -1.05
N LYS A 103 -4.80 1.32 0.16
CA LYS A 103 -5.77 2.21 0.82
C LYS A 103 -5.16 3.57 1.10
N GLU A 104 -3.95 3.61 1.67
CA GLU A 104 -3.22 4.86 1.92
C GLU A 104 -2.93 5.64 0.63
N ASN A 105 -2.49 4.96 -0.43
CA ASN A 105 -2.25 5.58 -1.73
C ASN A 105 -3.52 6.22 -2.30
N THR A 106 -4.67 5.59 -2.11
CA THR A 106 -5.97 6.13 -2.53
C THR A 106 -6.35 7.38 -1.75
N ILE A 107 -6.16 7.36 -0.42
CA ILE A 107 -6.40 8.53 0.45
C ILE A 107 -5.49 9.69 0.03
N LEU A 108 -4.21 9.43 -0.20
CA LEU A 108 -3.24 10.44 -0.65
C LEU A 108 -3.62 11.03 -2.01
N LYS A 109 -4.01 10.19 -2.99
CA LYS A 109 -4.50 10.66 -4.29
C LYS A 109 -5.72 11.58 -4.15
N HIS A 110 -6.68 11.22 -3.31
CA HIS A 110 -7.85 12.06 -3.02
C HIS A 110 -7.44 13.40 -2.38
N ALA A 111 -6.54 13.37 -1.40
CA ALA A 111 -6.05 14.58 -0.74
C ALA A 111 -5.33 15.51 -1.72
N VAL A 112 -4.48 14.98 -2.59
CA VAL A 112 -3.77 15.74 -3.63
C VAL A 112 -4.76 16.37 -4.61
N ALA A 113 -5.78 15.64 -5.06
CA ALA A 113 -6.80 16.17 -5.96
C ALA A 113 -7.57 17.35 -5.33
N ILE A 114 -7.95 17.23 -4.05
CA ILE A 114 -8.61 18.31 -3.30
C ILE A 114 -7.68 19.52 -3.16
N GLN A 115 -6.41 19.28 -2.83
CA GLN A 115 -5.42 20.35 -2.67
C GLN A 115 -5.17 21.09 -3.98
N HIS A 116 -5.10 20.37 -5.10
CA HIS A 116 -4.98 20.97 -6.43
C HIS A 116 -6.20 21.85 -6.77
N GLY A 117 -7.42 21.38 -6.48
CA GLY A 117 -8.63 22.19 -6.65
C GLY A 117 -8.60 23.49 -5.86
N ARG A 118 -8.24 23.42 -4.57
CA ARG A 118 -8.10 24.61 -3.71
C ARG A 118 -7.03 25.59 -4.20
N GLN A 119 -5.91 25.06 -4.69
CA GLN A 119 -4.82 25.88 -5.21
C GLN A 119 -5.25 26.62 -6.48
N LYS A 120 -6.02 25.95 -7.35
CA LYS A 120 -6.57 26.56 -8.56
C LYS A 120 -7.52 27.70 -8.21
N ASP A 121 -8.49 27.47 -7.33
CA ASP A 121 -9.43 28.51 -6.89
C ASP A 121 -8.72 29.72 -6.26
N TYR A 122 -7.67 29.47 -5.47
CA TYR A 122 -6.86 30.55 -4.89
C TYR A 122 -6.12 31.36 -5.96
N ASN A 123 -5.56 30.69 -6.96
CA ASN A 123 -4.87 31.34 -8.06
C ASN A 123 -5.82 32.21 -8.89
N GLU A 124 -7.03 31.72 -9.19
CA GLU A 124 -8.07 32.47 -9.90
C GLU A 124 -8.50 33.71 -9.10
N LYS A 125 -8.83 33.57 -7.82
CA LYS A 125 -9.17 34.71 -6.94
C LYS A 125 -8.03 35.71 -6.82
N SER A 126 -6.78 35.24 -6.78
CA SER A 126 -5.61 36.12 -6.76
C SER A 126 -5.52 36.96 -8.03
N GLN A 127 -5.82 36.40 -9.21
CA GLN A 127 -5.85 37.14 -10.47
C GLN A 127 -6.97 38.19 -10.48
N GLU A 128 -8.17 37.82 -10.05
CA GLU A 128 -9.31 38.75 -9.92
C GLU A 128 -8.99 39.92 -8.98
N LEU A 129 -8.37 39.63 -7.84
CA LEU A 129 -7.94 40.66 -6.87
C LEU A 129 -6.93 41.63 -7.48
N GLN A 130 -5.96 41.13 -8.26
CA GLN A 130 -4.99 42.00 -8.94
C GLN A 130 -5.68 42.88 -9.98
N HIS A 131 -6.62 42.32 -10.75
CA HIS A 131 -7.42 43.09 -11.70
C HIS A 131 -8.23 44.20 -11.01
N LEU A 132 -8.92 43.87 -9.92
CA LEU A 132 -9.70 44.84 -9.16
C LEU A 132 -8.81 45.93 -8.54
N ARG A 133 -7.65 45.57 -8.00
CA ARG A 133 -6.66 46.53 -7.49
C ARG A 133 -6.25 47.51 -8.60
N HIS A 134 -5.96 47.01 -9.80
CA HIS A 134 -5.59 47.87 -10.92
C HIS A 134 -6.72 48.87 -11.25
N LEU A 135 -7.97 48.39 -11.32
CA LEU A 135 -9.13 49.24 -11.59
C LEU A 135 -9.35 50.30 -10.51
N VAL A 136 -9.17 49.95 -9.23
CA VAL A 136 -9.23 50.92 -8.11
C VAL A 136 -8.16 52.00 -8.26
N SER A 137 -6.92 51.62 -8.58
CA SER A 137 -5.84 52.58 -8.82
C SER A 137 -6.16 53.53 -9.98
N GLN A 138 -6.76 53.01 -11.06
CA GLN A 138 -7.19 53.82 -12.21
C GLN A 138 -8.26 54.85 -11.80
N TYR A 139 -9.28 54.44 -11.05
CA TYR A 139 -10.32 55.37 -10.57
C TYR A 139 -9.77 56.41 -9.58
N GLN A 140 -8.84 56.01 -8.71
CA GLN A 140 -8.18 56.95 -7.80
C GLN A 140 -7.38 58.02 -8.57
N GLU A 141 -6.73 57.67 -9.68
CA GLU A 141 -5.99 58.61 -10.52
C GLU A 141 -6.93 59.56 -11.29
N GLN A 142 -8.06 59.05 -11.79
CA GLN A 142 -9.09 59.86 -12.43
C GLN A 142 -9.68 60.90 -11.45
N LEU A 143 -9.99 60.51 -10.22
CA LEU A 143 -10.48 61.42 -9.19
C LEU A 143 -9.47 62.54 -8.89
N LYS A 144 -8.20 62.20 -8.69
CA LYS A 144 -7.12 63.19 -8.48
C LYS A 144 -7.03 64.18 -9.65
N THR A 145 -7.16 63.70 -10.88
CA THR A 145 -7.13 64.56 -12.08
C THR A 145 -8.31 65.52 -12.10
N LEU A 146 -9.51 65.03 -11.79
CA LEU A 146 -10.72 65.86 -11.69
C LEU A 146 -10.63 66.89 -10.55
N GLU A 147 -10.09 66.50 -9.40
CA GLU A 147 -9.87 67.39 -8.25
C GLU A 147 -8.90 68.53 -8.60
N VAL A 148 -7.77 68.20 -9.23
CA VAL A 148 -6.78 69.20 -9.69
C VAL A 148 -7.39 70.14 -10.72
N PHE A 149 -8.14 69.61 -11.70
CA PHE A 149 -8.83 70.43 -12.69
C PHE A 149 -9.86 71.37 -12.06
N THR A 150 -10.68 70.85 -11.14
CA THR A 150 -11.68 71.65 -10.43
C THR A 150 -11.01 72.73 -9.56
N SER A 151 -9.92 72.39 -8.87
CA SER A 151 -9.12 73.36 -8.11
C SER A 151 -8.51 74.45 -9.00
N PHE A 152 -8.00 74.10 -10.19
CA PHE A 152 -7.45 75.05 -11.14
C PHE A 152 -8.51 76.04 -11.65
N VAL A 153 -9.70 75.53 -12.00
CA VAL A 153 -10.85 76.36 -12.41
C VAL A 153 -11.27 77.29 -11.27
N CYS A 154 -11.42 76.79 -10.04
CA CYS A 154 -11.74 77.64 -8.88
C CYS A 154 -10.71 78.77 -8.69
N LEU A 155 -9.41 78.47 -8.74
CA LEU A 155 -8.39 79.52 -8.65
C LEU A 155 -8.52 80.53 -9.78
N ARG A 156 -8.71 80.10 -11.03
CA ARG A 156 -8.76 80.99 -12.21
C ARG A 156 -9.96 81.94 -12.21
N PHE A 157 -11.12 81.49 -11.72
CA PHE A 157 -12.37 82.25 -11.84
C PHE A 157 -12.84 82.90 -10.54
N ILE A 158 -12.48 82.37 -9.36
CA ILE A 158 -12.94 82.91 -8.07
C ILE A 158 -11.94 83.93 -7.48
N THR A 159 -10.62 83.72 -7.64
CA THR A 159 -9.62 84.66 -7.08
C THR A 159 -9.65 86.10 -7.65
N PRO A 160 -9.96 86.36 -8.94
CA PRO A 160 -10.08 87.75 -9.41
C PRO A 160 -11.34 88.47 -8.90
N LEU A 161 -12.35 87.75 -8.39
CA LEU A 161 -13.57 88.34 -7.81
C LEU A 161 -13.40 88.74 -6.33
N THR A 162 -12.34 88.30 -5.67
CA THR A 162 -12.03 88.65 -4.26
C THR A 162 -11.02 89.79 -4.10
N MET A 163 -10.47 90.30 -5.20
CA MET A 163 -9.47 91.40 -5.24
C MET A 163 -10.07 92.72 -5.76
N LEU A 164 -11.40 92.84 -5.84
CA LEU A 164 -12.17 94.06 -6.08
C LEU A 164 -12.98 94.39 -4.82
#